data_AF-A0A970GAS5-F1
#
_entry.id   AF-A0A970GAS5-F1
#
_cell.length_a   1.000
_cell.length_b   1.000
_cell.length_c   1.000
_cell.angle_alpha   90.00
_cell.angle_beta   90.00
_cell.angle_gamma   90.00
#
_symmetry.space_group_name_H-M   'P 1'
#
loop_
_entity.id
_entity.type
_entity.pdbx_description
1 polymer ?
#
loop_
_entity_poly.entity_id
_entity_poly.type
_entity_poly.pdbx_seq_one_letter_code
_entity_poly.pdbx_strand_id
1 'polypeptide(L)'
;MIQAGLDYSNNWDAESFYRPVPQVKKVRRTYRTSNPKGKVFVKTAVALFVYALVLVYLCIKGALLGYQIVELENEIKDLETANNRIEYSIAEKCSLSYIEIAAHELGMTKAEQGITVAVVPEFEPIIINENDTPTTNQIGQNPLNKLYNNLLLLAHNNL
;
A
#
# COMPACT_ATOMS: atom_id res chain seq x y z
N MET A 1 49.32 -45.77 14.04
CA MET A 1 50.42 -45.60 13.06
C MET A 1 51.68 -46.13 13.72
N ILE A 2 52.19 -47.27 13.30
CA ILE A 2 53.44 -47.83 13.85
C ILE A 2 54.51 -47.53 12.81
N GLN A 3 55.22 -46.42 13.01
CA GLN A 3 56.42 -46.10 12.26
C GLN A 3 57.56 -46.91 12.89
N ALA A 4 57.77 -48.12 12.40
CA ALA A 4 58.97 -48.89 12.74
C ALA A 4 60.15 -48.22 12.05
N GLY A 5 60.82 -47.31 12.75
CA GLY A 5 62.14 -46.83 12.36
C GLY A 5 63.10 -48.01 12.46
N LEU A 6 63.71 -48.40 11.34
CA LEU A 6 64.88 -49.28 11.39
C LEU A 6 66.00 -48.49 12.05
N ASP A 7 66.27 -48.81 13.31
CA ASP A 7 67.40 -48.27 14.06
C ASP A 7 68.65 -49.11 13.71
N TYR A 8 69.64 -48.46 13.11
CA TYR A 8 70.92 -49.06 12.70
C TYR A 8 72.05 -48.72 13.67
N SER A 9 71.74 -48.13 14.82
CA SER A 9 72.76 -47.62 15.75
C SER A 9 73.57 -48.71 16.46
N ASN A 10 73.14 -49.98 16.42
CA ASN A 10 73.69 -51.02 17.30
C ASN A 10 74.28 -52.25 16.58
N ASN A 11 74.44 -52.25 15.27
CA ASN A 11 74.99 -53.37 14.52
C ASN A 11 75.90 -52.92 13.36
N TRP A 12 77.22 -53.03 13.56
CA TRP A 12 78.26 -52.74 12.55
C TRP A 12 78.70 -53.99 11.77
N ASP A 13 77.78 -54.91 11.50
CA ASP A 13 78.09 -56.13 10.75
C ASP A 13 78.13 -55.84 9.25
N ALA A 14 79.27 -56.13 8.61
CA ALA A 14 79.52 -55.89 7.18
C ALA A 14 78.60 -56.69 6.22
N GLU A 15 77.76 -57.58 6.74
CA GLU A 15 76.78 -58.35 5.97
C GLU A 15 75.39 -57.67 5.87
N SER A 16 75.12 -56.60 6.64
CA SER A 16 73.81 -55.94 6.63
C SER A 16 73.52 -55.13 5.35
N PHE A 17 74.52 -54.95 4.49
CA PHE A 17 74.39 -54.21 3.22
C PHE A 17 73.59 -54.96 2.15
N TYR A 18 73.30 -56.25 2.33
CA TYR A 18 72.56 -57.09 1.37
C TYR A 18 71.09 -57.33 1.74
N ARG A 19 70.48 -56.53 2.63
CA ARG A 19 69.04 -56.65 2.88
C ARG A 19 68.25 -55.92 1.79
N PRO A 20 67.36 -56.61 1.04
CA PRO A 20 66.49 -55.94 0.08
C PRO A 20 65.57 -54.98 0.82
N VAL A 21 65.63 -53.69 0.46
CA VAL A 21 64.78 -52.63 1.03
C VAL A 21 63.32 -53.03 0.84
N PRO A 22 62.48 -53.04 1.89
CA PRO A 22 61.07 -53.36 1.73
C PRO A 22 60.41 -52.32 0.82
N GLN A 23 59.91 -52.76 -0.33
CA GLN A 23 59.22 -51.90 -1.27
C GLN A 23 57.91 -51.41 -0.62
N VAL A 24 57.94 -50.18 -0.11
CA VAL A 24 56.74 -49.52 0.43
C VAL A 24 55.75 -49.31 -0.72
N LYS A 25 54.70 -50.14 -0.76
CA LYS A 25 53.60 -49.96 -1.70
C LYS A 25 52.93 -48.61 -1.41
N LYS A 26 52.95 -47.70 -2.39
CA LYS A 26 52.23 -46.42 -2.33
C LYS A 26 50.74 -46.73 -2.11
N VAL A 27 50.23 -46.39 -0.93
CA VAL A 27 48.80 -46.52 -0.62
C VAL A 27 48.05 -45.52 -1.50
N ARG A 28 47.36 -46.03 -2.51
CA ARG A 28 46.53 -45.23 -3.41
C ARG A 28 45.32 -44.74 -2.61
N ARG A 29 45.24 -43.42 -2.35
CA ARG A 29 44.10 -42.81 -1.66
C ARG A 29 42.83 -43.11 -2.46
N THR A 30 41.96 -43.94 -1.92
CA THR A 30 40.62 -44.18 -2.44
C THR A 30 39.77 -42.95 -2.11
N TYR A 31 39.65 -42.03 -3.07
CA TYR A 31 38.64 -40.98 -3.00
C TYR A 31 37.26 -41.62 -3.12
N ARG A 32 36.44 -41.45 -2.09
CA ARG A 32 35.04 -41.87 -2.09
C ARG A 32 34.32 -41.08 -3.19
N THR A 33 33.96 -41.75 -4.28
CA THR A 33 33.19 -41.15 -5.37
C THR A 33 31.80 -40.82 -4.84
N SER A 34 31.51 -39.52 -4.66
CA SER A 34 30.17 -39.06 -4.33
C SER A 34 29.30 -39.18 -5.58
N ASN A 35 28.23 -39.96 -5.54
CA ASN A 35 27.27 -40.07 -6.65
C ASN A 35 26.65 -38.69 -6.96
N PRO A 36 26.92 -38.10 -8.14
CA PRO A 36 26.43 -36.75 -8.47
C PRO A 36 24.92 -36.71 -8.70
N LYS A 37 24.31 -37.85 -9.07
CA LYS A 37 22.88 -37.98 -9.35
C LYS A 37 22.02 -37.64 -8.12
N GLY A 38 22.42 -38.07 -6.92
CA GLY A 38 21.70 -37.78 -5.68
C GLY A 38 21.66 -36.28 -5.35
N LYS A 39 22.75 -35.55 -5.63
CA LYS A 39 22.80 -34.09 -5.43
C LYS A 39 21.85 -33.33 -6.35
N VAL A 40 21.62 -33.84 -7.57
CA VAL A 40 20.67 -33.23 -8.52
C VAL A 40 19.24 -33.43 -8.02
N PHE A 41 18.86 -34.64 -7.63
CA PHE A 41 17.52 -34.91 -7.08
C PHE A 41 17.19 -34.05 -5.85
N VAL A 42 18.15 -33.90 -4.94
CA VAL A 42 17.97 -33.04 -3.75
C VAL A 42 17.76 -31.58 -4.17
N LYS A 43 18.52 -31.07 -5.14
CA LYS A 43 18.32 -29.70 -5.66
C LYS A 43 16.94 -29.53 -6.30
N THR A 44 16.48 -30.50 -7.09
CA THR A 44 15.17 -30.44 -7.73
C THR A 44 14.03 -30.50 -6.71
N ALA A 45 14.16 -31.35 -5.69
CA ALA A 45 13.19 -31.45 -4.60
C ALA A 45 13.08 -30.13 -3.81
N VAL A 46 14.22 -29.49 -3.52
CA VAL A 46 14.24 -28.17 -2.87
C VAL A 46 13.60 -27.11 -3.76
N ALA A 47 13.87 -27.11 -5.06
CA ALA A 47 13.26 -26.15 -5.99
C ALA A 47 11.73 -26.32 -6.06
N LEU A 48 11.22 -27.56 -6.12
CA LEU A 48 9.79 -27.83 -6.07
C LEU A 48 9.16 -27.41 -4.75
N PHE A 49 9.87 -27.60 -3.63
CA PHE A 49 9.38 -27.18 -2.32
C PHE A 49 9.24 -25.66 -2.22
N VAL A 50 10.25 -24.90 -2.69
CA VAL A 50 10.18 -23.44 -2.75
C VAL A 50 9.06 -22.98 -3.67
N TYR A 51 8.88 -23.63 -4.83
CA TYR A 51 7.79 -23.33 -5.75
C TYR A 51 6.41 -23.54 -5.10
N ALA A 52 6.23 -24.63 -4.35
CA ALA A 52 5.00 -24.89 -3.61
C ALA A 52 4.72 -23.80 -2.56
N LEU A 53 5.74 -23.34 -1.82
CA LEU A 53 5.59 -22.23 -0.88
C LEU A 53 5.16 -20.93 -1.56
N VAL A 54 5.72 -20.62 -2.73
CA VAL A 54 5.35 -19.44 -3.52
C VAL A 54 3.89 -19.52 -3.96
N LEU A 55 3.41 -20.68 -4.42
CA LEU A 55 2.02 -20.87 -4.81
C LEU A 55 1.05 -20.67 -3.63
N VAL A 56 1.36 -21.26 -2.47
CA VAL A 56 0.54 -21.08 -1.27
C VAL A 56 0.51 -19.62 -0.84
N TYR A 57 1.67 -18.94 -0.87
CA TYR A 57 1.74 -17.51 -0.56
C TYR A 57 0.92 -16.66 -1.52
N LEU A 58 1.00 -16.91 -2.83
CA LEU A 58 0.16 -16.23 -3.82
C LEU A 58 -1.33 -16.49 -3.58
N CYS A 59 -1.70 -17.71 -3.21
CA CYS A 59 -3.08 -18.08 -2.96
C CYS A 59 -3.66 -17.31 -1.75
N ILE A 60 -2.90 -17.23 -0.65
CA ILE A 60 -3.30 -16.45 0.53
C ILE A 60 -3.41 -14.97 0.19
N LYS A 61 -2.40 -14.40 -0.50
CA LYS A 61 -2.42 -12.98 -0.87
C LYS A 61 -3.54 -12.63 -1.86
N GLY A 62 -3.82 -13.51 -2.83
CA GLY A 62 -4.93 -13.36 -3.76
C GLY A 62 -6.28 -13.37 -3.05
N ALA A 63 -6.48 -14.28 -2.10
CA ALA A 63 -7.70 -14.32 -1.30
C ALA A 63 -7.88 -13.05 -0.45
N LEU A 64 -6.82 -12.58 0.22
CA LEU A 64 -6.86 -11.36 1.02
C LEU A 64 -7.21 -10.12 0.20
N LEU A 65 -6.65 -9.97 -1.00
CA LEU A 65 -7.04 -8.88 -1.90
C LEU A 65 -8.50 -8.99 -2.32
N GLY A 66 -8.99 -10.21 -2.61
CA GLY A 66 -10.39 -10.43 -2.94
C GLY A 66 -11.34 -9.97 -1.82
N TYR A 67 -11.03 -10.30 -0.57
CA TYR A 67 -11.81 -9.85 0.58
C TYR A 67 -11.80 -8.33 0.74
N GLN A 68 -10.63 -7.69 0.56
CA GLN A 68 -10.52 -6.23 0.62
C GLN A 68 -11.33 -5.53 -0.47
N ILE A 69 -11.37 -6.09 -1.68
CA ILE A 69 -12.17 -5.54 -2.77
C ILE A 69 -13.65 -5.60 -2.42
N VAL A 70 -14.14 -6.74 -1.92
CA VAL A 70 -15.55 -6.91 -1.56
C VAL A 70 -15.94 -6.00 -0.39
N GLU A 71 -15.06 -5.83 0.59
CA GLU A 71 -15.27 -4.89 1.69
C GLU A 71 -15.42 -3.45 1.17
N LEU A 72 -14.54 -3.04 0.26
CA LEU A 72 -14.56 -1.72 -0.34
C LEU A 72 -15.80 -1.51 -1.25
N GLU A 73 -16.23 -2.53 -1.97
CA GLU A 73 -17.47 -2.50 -2.76
C GLU A 73 -18.71 -2.33 -1.87
N ASN A 74 -18.74 -2.97 -0.70
CA ASN A 74 -19.82 -2.79 0.25
C ASN A 74 -19.81 -1.37 0.85
N GLU A 75 -18.64 -0.85 1.20
CA GLU A 75 -18.51 0.51 1.71
C GLU A 75 -19.03 1.54 0.70
N ILE A 76 -18.72 1.38 -0.58
CA ILE A 76 -19.23 2.25 -1.65
C ILE A 76 -20.77 2.17 -1.74
N LYS A 77 -21.35 0.98 -1.69
CA LYS A 77 -22.81 0.79 -1.75
C LYS A 77 -23.52 1.41 -0.55
N ASP A 78 -22.95 1.27 0.64
CA ASP A 78 -23.49 1.87 1.86
C ASP A 78 -23.46 3.39 1.75
N LEU A 79 -22.37 3.94 1.21
CA LEU A 79 -22.22 5.39 1.00
C LEU A 79 -23.19 5.92 -0.07
N GLU A 80 -23.37 5.20 -1.16
CA GLU A 80 -24.34 5.53 -2.21
C GLU A 80 -25.77 5.49 -1.67
N THR A 81 -26.11 4.47 -0.87
CA THR A 81 -27.41 4.36 -0.21
C THR A 81 -27.65 5.50 0.78
N ALA A 82 -26.63 5.87 1.56
CA ALA A 82 -26.71 7.01 2.48
C ALA A 82 -26.91 8.33 1.72
N ASN A 83 -26.21 8.52 0.60
CA ASN A 83 -26.35 9.71 -0.22
C ASN A 83 -27.75 9.80 -0.84
N ASN A 84 -28.23 8.72 -1.47
CA ASN A 84 -29.59 8.65 -2.02
C ASN A 84 -30.65 8.95 -0.95
N ARG A 85 -30.47 8.43 0.28
CA ARG A 85 -31.36 8.74 1.39
C ARG A 85 -31.36 10.24 1.73
N ILE A 86 -30.20 10.89 1.73
CA ILE A 86 -30.09 12.33 1.96
C ILE A 86 -30.79 13.08 0.84
N GLU A 87 -30.57 12.71 -0.42
CA GLU A 87 -31.24 13.32 -1.57
C GLU A 87 -32.77 13.23 -1.47
N TYR A 88 -33.32 12.07 -1.07
CA TYR A 88 -34.75 11.94 -0.83
C TYR A 88 -35.24 12.84 0.30
N SER A 89 -34.48 12.95 1.39
CA SER A 89 -34.85 13.85 2.49
C SER A 89 -34.83 15.33 2.06
N ILE A 90 -33.88 15.72 1.21
CA ILE A 90 -33.81 17.06 0.64
C ILE A 90 -35.01 17.27 -0.29
N ALA A 91 -35.31 16.32 -1.17
CA ALA A 91 -36.44 16.41 -2.08
C ALA A 91 -37.77 16.52 -1.31
N GLU A 92 -37.93 15.79 -0.21
CA GLU A 92 -39.10 15.89 0.67
C GLU A 92 -39.22 17.28 1.30
N LYS A 93 -38.13 17.81 1.87
CA LYS A 93 -38.10 19.14 2.50
C LYS A 93 -38.20 20.30 1.50
N CYS A 94 -37.71 20.11 0.29
CA CYS A 94 -37.83 21.06 -0.82
C CYS A 94 -39.14 20.89 -1.60
N SER A 95 -39.95 19.88 -1.27
CA SER A 95 -41.23 19.69 -1.95
C SER A 95 -42.14 20.89 -1.67
N LEU A 96 -42.84 21.34 -2.71
CA LEU A 96 -43.73 22.50 -2.63
C LEU A 96 -44.77 22.33 -1.51
N SER A 97 -45.29 21.12 -1.33
CA SER A 97 -46.25 20.81 -0.27
C SER A 97 -45.67 21.04 1.14
N TYR A 98 -44.42 20.63 1.39
CA TYR A 98 -43.78 20.89 2.69
C TYR A 98 -43.56 22.38 2.91
N ILE A 99 -43.12 23.10 1.86
CA ILE A 99 -42.88 24.55 1.93
C ILE A 99 -44.18 25.32 2.15
N GLU A 100 -45.28 24.94 1.50
CA GLU A 100 -46.59 25.58 1.67
C GLU A 100 -47.17 25.36 3.06
N ILE A 101 -47.04 24.14 3.62
CA ILE A 101 -47.46 23.85 5.00
C ILE A 101 -46.61 24.65 5.99
N ALA A 102 -45.28 24.65 5.83
CA ALA A 102 -44.38 25.40 6.70
C ALA A 102 -44.60 26.92 6.59
N ALA A 103 -44.84 27.45 5.39
CA ALA A 103 -45.16 28.86 5.19
C ALA A 103 -46.48 29.25 5.87
N HIS A 104 -47.50 28.39 5.78
CA HIS A 104 -48.77 28.59 6.48
C HIS A 104 -48.61 28.55 8.01
N GLU A 105 -47.84 27.60 8.54
CA GLU A 105 -47.55 27.49 9.99
C GLU A 105 -46.73 28.67 10.52
N LEU A 106 -45.79 29.19 9.73
CA LEU A 106 -44.95 30.34 10.07
C LEU A 106 -45.64 31.69 9.80
N GLY A 107 -46.88 31.69 9.30
CA GLY A 107 -47.61 32.90 8.96
C GLY A 107 -47.02 33.69 7.79
N MET A 108 -46.16 33.07 6.97
CA MET A 108 -45.60 33.68 5.77
C MET A 108 -46.63 33.65 4.64
N THR A 109 -47.14 34.82 4.26
CA THR A 109 -48.00 34.96 3.08
C THR A 109 -47.18 34.81 1.81
N LYS A 110 -47.68 34.04 0.84
CA LYS A 110 -47.08 33.89 -0.50
C LYS A 110 -46.78 35.29 -1.05
N ALA A 111 -45.52 35.54 -1.44
CA ALA A 111 -45.14 36.81 -2.04
C ALA A 111 -45.92 36.96 -3.35
N GLU A 112 -46.98 37.76 -3.30
CA GLU A 112 -47.74 38.12 -4.49
C GLU A 112 -46.77 38.81 -5.44
N GLN A 113 -46.90 38.55 -6.75
CA GLN A 113 -45.98 39.00 -7.81
C GLN A 113 -45.94 40.55 -7.99
N GLY A 114 -46.49 41.30 -7.04
CA GLY A 114 -46.58 42.77 -7.01
C GLY A 114 -45.95 43.43 -5.79
N ILE A 115 -45.04 42.79 -5.06
CA ILE A 115 -44.30 43.47 -3.98
C ILE A 115 -43.20 44.34 -4.59
N THR A 116 -43.44 45.65 -4.52
CA THR A 116 -42.50 46.72 -4.80
C THR A 116 -41.19 46.51 -4.04
N VAL A 117 -40.16 46.09 -4.77
CA VAL A 117 -38.77 46.08 -4.32
C VAL A 117 -38.39 47.51 -3.95
N ALA A 118 -38.12 47.78 -2.68
CA ALA A 118 -37.38 48.97 -2.28
C ALA A 118 -35.97 48.83 -2.85
N VAL A 119 -35.69 49.57 -3.92
CA VAL A 119 -34.37 49.68 -4.54
C VAL A 119 -33.43 50.33 -3.52
N VAL A 120 -32.47 49.54 -3.03
CA VAL A 120 -31.26 50.06 -2.39
C VAL A 120 -30.42 50.70 -3.50
N PRO A 121 -30.00 51.98 -3.37
CA PRO A 121 -29.34 52.71 -4.44
C PRO A 121 -27.99 52.10 -4.83
N GLU A 122 -27.68 52.25 -6.13
CA GLU A 122 -26.53 51.73 -6.87
C GLU A 122 -25.18 51.90 -6.15
N PHE A 123 -24.42 50.81 -6.10
CA PHE A 123 -22.97 50.89 -5.90
C PHE A 123 -22.29 50.81 -7.28
N GLU A 124 -21.42 51.78 -7.55
CA GLU A 124 -20.67 51.92 -8.80
C GLU A 124 -19.82 50.68 -9.12
N PRO A 125 -19.70 50.28 -10.41
CA PRO A 125 -18.93 49.11 -10.79
C PRO A 125 -17.43 49.38 -10.69
N ILE A 126 -16.76 48.73 -9.75
CA ILE A 126 -15.29 48.67 -9.69
C ILE A 126 -14.81 47.77 -10.83
N ILE A 127 -14.16 48.37 -11.83
CA ILE A 127 -13.50 47.68 -12.93
C ILE A 127 -12.29 46.93 -12.35
N ILE A 128 -12.36 45.60 -12.31
CA ILE A 128 -11.19 44.76 -11.99
C ILE A 128 -10.54 44.39 -13.31
N ASN A 129 -9.39 45.02 -13.57
CA ASN A 129 -8.52 44.67 -14.70
C ASN A 129 -8.01 43.24 -14.54
N GLU A 130 -8.22 42.45 -15.58
CA GLU A 130 -7.54 41.20 -15.88
C GLU A 130 -6.04 41.49 -16.00
N ASN A 131 -5.24 40.98 -15.06
CA ASN A 131 -3.88 40.45 -15.22
C ASN A 131 -3.27 40.20 -13.83
N ASP A 132 -3.27 38.92 -13.42
CA ASP A 132 -2.05 38.21 -12.99
C ASP A 132 -2.44 36.84 -12.39
N THR A 133 -2.23 35.81 -13.19
CA THR A 133 -1.86 34.47 -12.70
C THR A 133 -0.38 34.28 -13.06
N PRO A 134 0.39 33.31 -12.53
CA PRO A 134 0.03 32.25 -11.57
C PRO A 134 1.08 32.04 -10.45
N THR A 135 0.71 31.54 -9.27
CA THR A 135 1.65 30.71 -8.47
C THR A 135 0.91 29.71 -7.59
N THR A 136 0.90 28.47 -8.07
CA THR A 136 0.99 27.20 -7.36
C THR A 136 1.36 27.31 -5.88
N ASN A 137 0.49 26.83 -4.99
CA ASN A 137 0.78 25.85 -3.94
C ASN A 137 -0.43 25.67 -3.02
N GLN A 138 -0.66 24.42 -2.58
CA GLN A 138 -1.64 23.96 -1.58
C GLN A 138 -3.03 23.55 -2.10
N ILE A 139 -3.03 22.51 -2.94
CA ILE A 139 -4.12 21.52 -2.98
C ILE A 139 -4.09 20.82 -1.62
N GLY A 140 -5.02 21.16 -0.71
CA GLY A 140 -5.10 20.51 0.60
C GLY A 140 -5.80 21.30 1.69
N GLN A 141 -6.07 22.60 1.50
CA GLN A 141 -6.87 23.36 2.45
C GLN A 141 -8.32 23.44 1.97
N ASN A 142 -9.20 22.77 2.73
CA ASN A 142 -10.64 22.70 2.53
C ASN A 142 -11.21 24.03 2.01
N PRO A 143 -11.96 24.03 0.89
CA PRO A 143 -12.58 25.24 0.34
C PRO A 143 -13.49 25.92 1.38
N LEU A 144 -14.07 25.13 2.30
CA LEU A 144 -14.82 25.61 3.45
C LEU A 144 -14.02 26.53 4.38
N ASN A 145 -12.75 26.20 4.62
CA ASN A 145 -11.91 26.98 5.54
C ASN A 145 -11.53 28.33 4.90
N LYS A 146 -11.37 28.36 3.57
CA LYS A 146 -11.20 29.61 2.82
C LYS A 146 -12.45 30.47 2.88
N LEU A 147 -13.65 29.89 2.70
CA LEU A 147 -14.90 30.65 2.81
C LEU A 147 -15.11 31.19 4.23
N TYR A 148 -14.87 30.38 5.25
CA TYR A 148 -14.96 30.78 6.65
C TYR A 148 -14.03 31.97 6.96
N ASN A 149 -12.76 31.89 6.54
CA ASN A 149 -11.81 32.97 6.77
C ASN A 149 -12.16 34.25 6.00
N ASN A 150 -12.68 34.15 4.77
CA ASN A 150 -13.14 35.31 4.01
C ASN A 150 -14.37 35.97 4.66
N LEU A 151 -15.34 35.17 5.12
CA LEU A 151 -16.52 35.68 5.82
C LEU A 151 -16.16 36.35 7.15
N LEU A 152 -15.23 35.75 7.90
CA LEU A 152 -14.73 36.32 9.15
C LEU A 152 -13.99 37.64 8.92
N LEU A 153 -13.19 37.72 7.85
CA LEU A 153 -12.48 38.95 7.47
C LEU A 153 -13.45 40.05 7.02
N LEU A 154 -14.49 39.72 6.26
CA LEU A 154 -15.54 40.68 5.90
C LEU A 154 -16.30 41.19 7.13
N ALA A 155 -16.64 40.30 8.06
CA ALA A 155 -17.35 40.68 9.28
C ALA A 155 -16.51 41.63 10.16
N HIS A 156 -15.19 41.47 10.18
CA HIS A 156 -14.29 42.32 10.94
C HIS A 156 -14.09 43.71 10.30
N ASN A 157 -14.07 43.81 8.97
CA ASN A 157 -13.87 45.07 8.27
C ASN A 157 -15.13 45.93 8.11
N ASN A 158 -16.31 45.40 8.46
CA ASN A 158 -17.60 46.07 8.29
C ASN A 158 -18.17 46.62 9.62
N LEU A 159 -17.29 46.91 10.58
CA LEU A 159 -17.58 47.51 11.89
C LEU A 159 -16.67 48.74 12.06
#